data_AF-A0A919H5R1-F1
#
_entry.id   AF-A0A919H5R1-F1
#
_cell.length_a   1.000
_cell.length_b   1.000
_cell.length_c   1.000
_cell.angle_alpha   90.00
_cell.angle_beta   90.00
_cell.angle_gamma   90.00
#
_symmetry.space_group_name_H-M   'P 1'
#
loop_
_entity.id
_entity.type
_entity.pdbx_description
1 polymer ?
#
loop_
_entity_poly.entity_id
_entity_poly.type
_entity_poly.pdbx_seq_one_letter_code
_entity_poly.pdbx_strand_id
1 'polypeptide(L)'
;MTLQLTVDCADPPRLVAFWTEALGYVPEPPPGGHPTWRAYWQDMGVPPEELGEDAGETPESIVDPEGRGPRIWFQQVPEPKTGKNRLHLDLKVGGGRDVPIALRIERVDATVARLTAAGATVQRVMDVPDMPYYAVVLQDPEGNEFCVV
;
A
#
# COMPACT_ATOMS: atom_id res chain seq x y z
N MET A 1 16.25 8.82 -12.71
CA MET A 1 16.06 8.74 -11.25
C MET A 1 14.68 8.16 -11.01
N THR A 2 14.55 7.14 -10.18
CA THR A 2 13.28 6.51 -9.77
C THR A 2 13.07 6.70 -8.27
N LEU A 3 11.83 6.56 -7.80
CA LEU A 3 11.44 6.67 -6.40
C LEU A 3 10.83 5.35 -5.93
N GLN A 4 11.14 4.96 -4.70
CA GLN A 4 10.46 3.88 -3.98
C GLN A 4 9.96 4.40 -2.64
N LEU A 5 8.82 3.86 -2.21
CA LEU A 5 8.34 3.97 -0.84
C LEU A 5 8.61 2.64 -0.13
N THR A 6 9.14 2.71 1.09
CA THR A 6 9.27 1.53 1.96
C THR A 6 8.36 1.72 3.16
N VAL A 7 7.62 0.67 3.49
CA VAL A 7 6.72 0.59 4.64
C VAL A 7 7.18 -0.57 5.50
N ASP A 8 7.58 -0.26 6.73
CA ASP A 8 7.92 -1.28 7.72
C ASP A 8 6.64 -2.01 8.16
N CYS A 9 6.72 -3.33 8.28
CA CYS A 9 5.58 -4.18 8.57
C CYS A 9 5.98 -5.49 9.26
N ALA A 10 5.01 -6.20 9.81
CA ALA A 10 5.20 -7.53 10.39
C ALA A 10 4.87 -8.66 9.38
N ASP A 11 3.93 -8.43 8.46
CA ASP A 11 3.40 -9.42 7.51
C ASP A 11 3.37 -8.85 6.08
N PRO A 12 4.52 -8.86 5.37
CA PRO A 12 4.60 -8.37 4.00
C PRO A 12 3.59 -9.02 3.04
N PRO A 13 3.36 -10.36 3.04
CA PRO A 13 2.37 -10.97 2.16
C PRO A 13 0.97 -10.38 2.31
N ARG A 14 0.55 -10.08 3.55
CA ARG A 14 -0.74 -9.46 3.83
C ARG A 14 -0.84 -8.05 3.29
N LEU A 15 0.20 -7.24 3.44
CA LEU A 15 0.23 -5.88 2.89
C LEU A 15 0.36 -5.87 1.36
N VAL A 16 1.13 -6.78 0.77
CA VAL A 16 1.20 -6.95 -0.69
C VAL A 16 -0.17 -7.26 -1.26
N ALA A 17 -0.91 -8.21 -0.69
CA ALA A 17 -2.25 -8.55 -1.15
C ALA A 17 -3.21 -7.34 -1.05
N PHE A 18 -3.22 -6.67 0.09
CA PHE A 18 -4.09 -5.51 0.32
C PHE A 18 -3.76 -4.34 -0.63
N TRP A 19 -2.50 -3.94 -0.73
CA TRP A 19 -2.10 -2.78 -1.53
C TRP A 19 -2.11 -3.04 -3.04
N THR A 20 -1.95 -4.30 -3.47
CA THR A 20 -2.22 -4.74 -4.86
C THR A 20 -3.67 -4.40 -5.23
N GLU A 21 -4.63 -4.86 -4.43
CA GLU A 21 -6.06 -4.55 -4.62
C GLU A 21 -6.33 -3.04 -4.51
N ALA A 22 -5.71 -2.36 -3.55
CA ALA A 22 -5.99 -0.95 -3.30
C ALA A 22 -5.57 -0.03 -4.47
N LEU A 23 -4.39 -0.29 -5.05
CA LEU A 23 -3.78 0.55 -6.09
C LEU A 23 -3.97 0.02 -7.51
N GLY A 24 -4.44 -1.23 -7.68
CA GLY A 24 -4.38 -1.93 -8.97
C GLY A 24 -2.95 -2.19 -9.43
N TYR A 25 -2.01 -2.24 -8.48
CA TYR A 25 -0.61 -2.62 -8.75
C TYR A 25 -0.51 -4.13 -8.88
N VAL A 26 0.69 -4.62 -9.19
CA VAL A 26 0.98 -6.06 -9.21
C VAL A 26 2.13 -6.39 -8.27
N PRO A 27 2.13 -7.58 -7.64
CA PRO A 27 3.31 -8.08 -6.94
C PRO A 27 4.52 -8.06 -7.87
N GLU A 28 5.65 -7.55 -7.39
CA GLU A 28 6.84 -7.39 -8.21
C GLU A 28 7.50 -8.75 -8.44
N PRO A 29 7.68 -9.19 -9.71
CA PRO A 29 8.39 -10.42 -9.99
C PRO A 29 9.89 -10.24 -9.74
N PRO A 30 10.59 -11.31 -9.31
CA PRO A 30 12.04 -11.26 -9.21
C PRO A 30 12.68 -11.07 -10.60
N PRO A 31 13.84 -10.37 -10.69
CA PRO A 31 14.50 -10.10 -11.96
C PRO A 31 15.00 -11.38 -12.66
N GLY A 32 15.27 -11.31 -13.96
CA GLY A 32 16.02 -12.34 -14.68
C GLY A 32 15.31 -13.70 -14.83
N GLY A 33 14.02 -13.80 -14.52
CA GLY A 33 13.26 -15.06 -14.60
C GLY A 33 13.52 -16.01 -13.43
N HIS A 34 14.07 -15.51 -12.33
CA HIS A 34 14.21 -16.28 -11.09
C HIS A 34 12.82 -16.71 -10.57
N PRO A 35 12.72 -17.86 -9.88
CA PRO A 35 11.44 -18.31 -9.34
C PRO A 35 10.98 -17.50 -8.13
N THR A 36 11.91 -16.95 -7.35
CA THR A 36 11.65 -16.15 -6.14
C THR A 36 12.67 -15.02 -5.99
N TRP A 37 12.36 -14.03 -5.15
CA TRP A 37 13.32 -12.98 -4.79
C TRP A 37 14.51 -13.57 -4.01
N ARG A 38 14.28 -14.57 -3.17
CA ARG A 38 15.36 -15.29 -2.49
C ARG A 38 16.35 -15.90 -3.48
N ALA A 39 15.86 -16.60 -4.50
CA ALA A 39 16.71 -17.22 -5.50
C ALA A 39 17.57 -16.18 -6.24
N TYR A 40 16.97 -15.03 -6.57
CA TYR A 40 17.70 -13.91 -7.16
C TYR A 40 18.77 -13.35 -6.20
N TRP A 41 18.45 -13.12 -4.92
CA TRP A 41 19.43 -12.59 -3.96
C TRP A 41 20.59 -13.56 -3.72
N GLN A 42 20.32 -14.86 -3.67
CA GLN A 42 21.35 -15.89 -3.55
C GLN A 42 22.26 -15.93 -4.79
N ASP A 43 21.71 -15.82 -6.01
CA ASP A 43 22.50 -15.71 -7.25
C ASP A 43 23.38 -14.45 -7.25
N MET A 44 22.86 -13.36 -6.70
CA MET A 44 23.61 -12.11 -6.49
C MET A 44 24.64 -12.17 -5.34
N GLY A 45 24.70 -13.28 -4.61
CA GLY A 45 25.69 -13.51 -3.55
C GLY A 45 25.32 -12.97 -2.17
N VAL A 46 24.04 -12.67 -1.90
CA VAL A 46 23.58 -12.31 -0.55
C VAL A 46 23.68 -13.57 0.34
N PRO A 47 24.42 -13.50 1.48
CA PRO A 47 24.56 -14.64 2.37
C PRO A 47 23.21 -15.08 2.96
N PRO A 48 22.90 -16.39 3.04
CA PRO A 48 21.65 -16.87 3.60
C PRO A 48 21.37 -16.39 5.03
N GLU A 49 22.41 -16.17 5.84
CA GLU A 49 22.32 -15.64 7.21
C GLU A 49 21.88 -14.17 7.29
N GLU A 50 22.02 -13.41 6.19
CA GLU A 50 21.51 -12.03 6.09
C GLU A 50 20.04 -12.00 5.66
N LEU A 51 19.47 -13.13 5.24
CA LEU A 51 18.08 -13.27 4.86
C LEU A 51 17.28 -13.86 6.03
N GLY A 52 16.15 -13.24 6.38
CA GLY A 52 15.19 -13.85 7.29
C GLY A 52 14.71 -15.22 6.77
N GLU A 53 14.14 -16.05 7.64
CA GLU A 53 13.74 -17.44 7.31
C GLU A 53 12.83 -17.53 6.07
N ASP A 54 11.90 -16.59 5.90
CA ASP A 54 10.94 -16.56 4.79
C ASP A 54 11.18 -15.41 3.78
N ALA A 55 12.23 -14.61 3.99
CA ALA A 55 12.53 -13.45 3.16
C ALA A 55 12.67 -13.82 1.67
N GLY A 56 11.89 -13.16 0.83
CA GLY A 56 11.93 -13.31 -0.62
C GLY A 56 11.34 -14.60 -1.18
N GLU A 57 10.71 -15.46 -0.36
CA GLU A 57 9.95 -16.62 -0.85
C GLU A 57 8.66 -16.21 -1.56
N THR A 58 8.05 -15.13 -1.09
CA THR A 58 6.93 -14.46 -1.74
C THR A 58 7.32 -13.03 -2.09
N PRO A 59 6.63 -12.37 -3.04
CA PRO A 59 6.84 -10.94 -3.26
C PRO A 59 6.60 -10.14 -1.98
N GLU A 60 7.51 -9.21 -1.70
CA GLU A 60 7.42 -8.26 -0.58
C GLU A 60 7.15 -6.83 -1.07
N SER A 61 7.00 -6.67 -2.38
CA SER A 61 6.86 -5.38 -3.05
C SER A 61 5.81 -5.46 -4.15
N ILE A 62 5.27 -4.29 -4.47
CA ILE A 62 4.33 -4.08 -5.57
C ILE A 62 4.83 -2.96 -6.49
N VAL A 63 4.49 -3.07 -7.76
CA VAL A 63 4.84 -2.09 -8.80
C VAL A 63 3.60 -1.71 -9.61
N ASP A 64 3.58 -0.46 -10.06
CA ASP A 64 2.62 -0.02 -11.07
C ASP A 64 2.89 -0.78 -12.38
N PRO A 65 1.96 -1.59 -12.89
CA PRO A 65 2.15 -2.35 -14.13
C PRO A 65 2.41 -1.44 -15.35
N GLU A 66 2.01 -0.17 -15.29
CA GLU A 66 2.23 0.83 -16.33
C GLU A 66 3.43 1.75 -16.03
N GLY A 67 4.12 1.54 -14.90
CA GLY A 67 5.35 2.23 -14.53
C GLY A 67 5.20 3.72 -14.24
N ARG A 68 3.97 4.19 -13.94
CA ARG A 68 3.71 5.63 -13.68
C ARG A 68 3.91 6.00 -12.21
N GLY A 69 3.58 5.10 -11.31
CA GLY A 69 3.74 5.28 -9.87
C GLY A 69 5.03 4.68 -9.29
N PRO A 70 5.33 5.00 -8.01
CA PRO A 70 6.51 4.49 -7.34
C PRO A 70 6.36 3.01 -7.01
N ARG A 71 7.49 2.29 -6.93
CA ARG A 71 7.54 0.97 -6.28
C ARG A 71 7.21 1.13 -4.80
N ILE A 72 6.46 0.18 -4.24
CA ILE A 72 6.22 0.10 -2.79
C ILE A 72 6.80 -1.21 -2.27
N TRP A 73 7.64 -1.13 -1.25
CA TRP A 73 8.24 -2.28 -0.57
C TRP A 73 7.71 -2.37 0.85
N PHE A 74 7.27 -3.56 1.25
CA PHE A 74 6.85 -3.89 2.59
C PHE A 74 8.00 -4.61 3.29
N GLN A 75 8.79 -3.84 4.03
CA GLN A 75 9.98 -4.36 4.71
C GLN A 75 9.57 -5.03 6.01
N GLN A 76 9.87 -6.31 6.16
CA GLN A 76 9.61 -7.00 7.43
C GLN A 76 10.57 -6.51 8.50
N VAL A 77 10.04 -6.07 9.64
CA VAL A 77 10.82 -5.68 10.82
C VAL A 77 10.21 -6.27 12.10
N PRO A 78 11.01 -6.57 13.13
CA PRO A 78 10.48 -7.12 14.39
C PRO A 78 9.76 -6.07 15.25
N GLU A 79 10.02 -4.78 15.04
CA GLU A 79 9.42 -3.70 15.82
C GLU A 79 7.95 -3.46 15.43
N PRO A 80 7.02 -3.45 16.39
CA PRO A 80 5.65 -3.07 16.10
C PRO A 80 5.55 -1.57 15.78
N LYS A 81 4.52 -1.20 15.00
CA LYS A 81 4.19 0.21 14.72
C LYS A 81 4.04 1.01 16.01
N THR A 82 4.73 2.16 16.10
CA THR A 82 4.63 3.09 17.24
C THR A 82 4.03 4.42 16.81
N GLY A 83 2.89 4.77 17.41
CA GLY A 83 2.21 6.04 17.14
C GLY A 83 1.69 6.16 15.69
N LYS A 84 1.50 7.41 15.24
CA LYS A 84 0.93 7.74 13.93
C LYS A 84 2.02 7.86 12.85
N ASN A 85 1.75 7.36 11.65
CA ASN A 85 2.61 7.56 10.47
C ASN A 85 2.95 9.04 10.25
N ARG A 86 4.23 9.31 9.91
CA ARG A 86 4.72 10.66 9.57
C ARG A 86 4.62 10.97 8.08
N LEU A 87 4.35 9.95 7.26
CA LEU A 87 4.00 10.05 5.86
C LEU A 87 2.48 9.95 5.71
N HIS A 88 1.93 10.68 4.73
CA HIS A 88 0.52 10.59 4.38
C HIS A 88 0.37 10.03 2.96
N LEU A 89 -0.46 8.99 2.82
CA LEU A 89 -0.79 8.38 1.54
C LEU A 89 -2.25 8.68 1.22
N ASP A 90 -2.49 9.31 0.07
CA ASP A 90 -3.83 9.70 -0.38
C ASP A 90 -4.17 8.94 -1.68
N LEU A 91 -5.21 8.12 -1.63
CA LEU A 91 -5.83 7.50 -2.80
C LEU A 91 -6.85 8.47 -3.38
N LYS A 92 -6.48 9.11 -4.50
CA LYS A 92 -7.28 10.16 -5.14
C LYS A 92 -8.30 9.55 -6.09
N VAL A 93 -9.53 9.37 -5.60
CA VAL A 93 -10.66 8.79 -6.34
C VAL A 93 -11.75 9.82 -6.64
N GLY A 94 -11.75 10.98 -5.96
CA GLY A 94 -12.74 12.03 -6.16
C GLY A 94 -12.72 12.66 -7.56
N GLY A 95 -11.57 12.65 -8.25
CA GLY A 95 -11.43 13.18 -9.61
C GLY A 95 -11.23 14.69 -9.72
N GLY A 96 -10.98 15.39 -8.61
CA GLY A 96 -10.67 16.83 -8.59
C GLY A 96 -11.77 17.70 -7.98
N ARG A 97 -11.45 18.97 -7.68
CA ARG A 97 -12.38 19.92 -7.02
C ARG A 97 -13.53 20.40 -7.91
N ASP A 98 -13.34 20.28 -9.21
CA ASP A 98 -14.28 20.55 -10.29
C ASP A 98 -15.40 19.50 -10.39
N VAL A 99 -15.21 18.32 -9.80
CA VAL A 99 -16.26 17.29 -9.72
C VAL A 99 -17.28 17.64 -8.63
N PRO A 100 -18.61 17.55 -8.90
CA PRO A 100 -19.65 17.78 -7.90
C PRO A 100 -19.43 16.96 -6.63
N ILE A 101 -19.62 17.59 -5.46
CA ILE A 101 -19.34 16.96 -4.16
C ILE A 101 -20.11 15.64 -3.97
N ALA A 102 -21.36 15.55 -4.42
CA ALA A 102 -22.15 14.33 -4.32
C ALA A 102 -21.50 13.14 -5.04
N LEU A 103 -20.94 13.36 -6.24
CA LEU A 103 -20.26 12.32 -7.00
C LEU A 103 -18.89 11.95 -6.38
N ARG A 104 -18.22 12.92 -5.75
CA ARG A 104 -16.99 12.65 -5.00
C ARG A 104 -17.26 11.76 -3.79
N ILE A 105 -18.30 12.07 -3.02
CA ILE A 105 -18.75 11.25 -1.88
C ILE A 105 -19.04 9.83 -2.34
N GLU A 106 -19.84 9.65 -3.40
CA GLU A 106 -20.16 8.34 -3.96
C GLU A 106 -18.90 7.51 -4.31
N ARG A 107 -17.92 8.13 -4.98
CA ARG A 107 -16.66 7.47 -5.37
C ARG A 107 -15.78 7.13 -4.17
N VAL A 108 -15.68 8.04 -3.22
CA VAL A 108 -14.95 7.80 -1.96
C VAL A 108 -15.61 6.64 -1.23
N ASP A 109 -16.91 6.69 -0.96
CA ASP A 109 -17.66 5.65 -0.24
C ASP A 109 -17.58 4.28 -0.91
N ALA A 110 -17.69 4.23 -2.25
CA ALA A 110 -17.52 2.99 -3.00
C ALA A 110 -16.11 2.39 -2.82
N THR A 111 -15.08 3.24 -2.84
CA THR A 111 -13.70 2.82 -2.60
C THR A 111 -13.50 2.38 -1.15
N VAL A 112 -14.03 3.13 -0.17
CA VAL A 112 -14.00 2.76 1.25
C VAL A 112 -14.61 1.38 1.46
N ALA A 113 -15.81 1.14 0.93
CA ALA A 113 -16.50 -0.14 1.05
C ALA A 113 -15.66 -1.31 0.49
N ARG A 114 -15.06 -1.13 -0.70
CA ARG A 114 -14.18 -2.12 -1.32
C ARG A 114 -12.95 -2.40 -0.45
N LEU A 115 -12.25 -1.37 0.03
CA LEU A 115 -11.03 -1.52 0.82
C LEU A 115 -11.32 -2.09 2.22
N THR A 116 -12.46 -1.75 2.82
CA THR A 116 -12.89 -2.37 4.08
C THR A 116 -13.19 -3.86 3.90
N ALA A 117 -13.81 -4.26 2.78
CA ALA A 117 -13.99 -5.68 2.45
C ALA A 117 -12.65 -6.40 2.25
N ALA A 118 -11.60 -5.69 1.80
CA ALA A 118 -10.23 -6.21 1.66
C ALA A 118 -9.42 -6.19 2.98
N GLY A 119 -9.99 -5.72 4.09
CA GLY A 119 -9.37 -5.78 5.41
C GLY A 119 -8.90 -4.43 5.99
N ALA A 120 -9.17 -3.31 5.33
CA ALA A 120 -8.95 -1.99 5.94
C ALA A 120 -10.01 -1.67 7.02
N THR A 121 -9.66 -0.82 7.97
CA THR A 121 -10.61 -0.30 8.96
C THR A 121 -10.83 1.20 8.77
N VAL A 122 -12.07 1.66 8.93
CA VAL A 122 -12.38 3.10 8.89
C VAL A 122 -11.95 3.73 10.21
N GLN A 123 -11.03 4.70 10.16
CA GLN A 123 -10.57 5.42 11.33
C GLN A 123 -11.33 6.72 11.54
N ARG A 124 -11.56 7.49 10.47
CA ARG A 124 -12.22 8.80 10.55
C ARG A 124 -12.84 9.21 9.23
N VAL A 125 -14.11 9.59 9.25
CA VAL A 125 -14.74 10.31 8.14
C VAL A 125 -14.51 11.81 8.33
N MET A 126 -14.03 12.47 7.28
CA MET A 126 -13.82 13.91 7.21
C MET A 126 -14.90 14.52 6.33
N ASP A 127 -16.02 14.84 6.96
CA ASP A 127 -17.13 15.57 6.36
C ASP A 127 -17.31 16.87 7.16
N VAL A 128 -16.81 17.98 6.61
CA VAL A 128 -16.77 19.26 7.30
C VAL A 128 -17.87 20.16 6.74
N PRO A 129 -18.84 20.59 7.57
CA PRO A 129 -19.85 21.56 7.15
C PRO A 129 -19.21 22.81 6.53
N ASP A 130 -19.80 23.31 5.45
CA ASP A 130 -19.36 24.51 4.72
C ASP A 130 -18.00 24.42 4.00
N MET A 131 -17.38 23.23 3.97
CA MET A 131 -16.22 22.94 3.12
C MET A 131 -16.59 21.85 2.11
N PRO A 132 -16.45 22.07 0.78
CA PRO A 132 -16.74 21.05 -0.22
C PRO A 132 -15.60 19.99 -0.28
N TYR A 133 -15.29 19.40 0.86
CA TYR A 133 -14.24 18.42 1.08
C TYR A 133 -14.84 17.20 1.77
N TYR A 134 -14.60 16.03 1.19
CA TYR A 134 -15.00 14.76 1.74
C TYR A 134 -13.83 13.79 1.59
N ALA A 135 -13.44 13.14 2.67
CA ALA A 135 -12.38 12.15 2.68
C ALA A 135 -12.61 11.16 3.81
N VAL A 136 -12.06 9.96 3.69
CA VAL A 136 -12.10 8.96 4.75
C VAL A 136 -10.68 8.49 5.04
N VAL A 137 -10.26 8.61 6.30
CA VAL A 137 -9.03 8.02 6.82
C VAL A 137 -9.33 6.55 7.11
N LEU A 138 -8.56 5.67 6.50
CA LEU A 138 -8.54 4.25 6.79
C LEU A 138 -7.21 3.85 7.41
N GLN A 139 -7.20 2.68 8.03
CA GLN A 139 -6.00 1.94 8.33
C GLN A 139 -5.94 0.69 7.48
N ASP A 140 -4.77 0.37 6.95
CA ASP A 140 -4.52 -0.91 6.30
C ASP A 140 -4.56 -2.07 7.34
N PRO A 141 -4.40 -3.34 6.92
CA PRO A 141 -4.49 -4.49 7.83
C PRO A 141 -3.49 -4.50 9.00
N GLU A 142 -2.44 -3.68 8.94
CA GLU A 142 -1.43 -3.52 10.01
C GLU A 142 -1.55 -2.20 10.77
N GLY A 143 -2.59 -1.40 10.50
CA GLY A 143 -2.84 -0.17 11.24
C GLY A 143 -2.19 1.08 10.64
N ASN A 144 -1.59 0.99 9.45
CA ASN A 144 -1.00 2.14 8.76
C ASN A 144 -2.08 3.05 8.20
N GLU A 145 -2.02 4.34 8.55
CA GLU A 145 -3.02 5.31 8.12
C GLU A 145 -2.83 5.74 6.65
N PHE A 146 -3.92 5.76 5.89
CA PHE A 146 -4.02 6.35 4.55
C PHE A 146 -5.40 6.99 4.35
N CYS A 147 -5.55 7.90 3.39
CA CYS A 147 -6.82 8.52 3.06
C CYS A 147 -7.35 8.11 1.70
N VAL A 148 -8.67 8.08 1.57
CA VAL A 148 -9.39 8.06 0.29
C VAL A 148 -10.02 9.44 0.10
N VAL A 149 -9.67 10.12 -1.00
CA VAL A 149 -9.95 11.56 -1.24
C VAL A 149 -10.48 11.85 -2.65
#